data_AF-A0A936BTT6-F1
#
_entry.id   AF-A0A936BTT6-F1
#
_cell.length_a   1.000
_cell.length_b   1.000
_cell.length_c   1.000
_cell.angle_alpha   90.00
_cell.angle_beta   90.00
_cell.angle_gamma   90.00
#
_symmetry.space_group_name_H-M   'P 1'
#
loop_
_entity.id
_entity.type
_entity.pdbx_description
1 polymer ?
#
loop_
_entity_poly.entity_id
_entity_poly.type
_entity_poly.pdbx_seq_one_letter_code
_entity_poly.pdbx_strand_id
1 'polypeptide(L)'
;MFSLRPALRAGLAFAFGALPLLATIDRNSDGISDLWSDHHPSAGAPGADPDGDGASNLAESLAGTDPLFSASRFAATPQTEADGSLSLHWAGVAGKRYQVETSSDLHQWSVATDLGDLSGTGVALHPTVRPAGDPSTQPRFWRVAVSDADTDADSLNNWEEAQLGTSPAVADTDLDGLTDGWEVTNGHNPKVASFTEVAPDTLFKLINATVDVAGTPKPHYYHFRAPAAYNADRTVSYPLIVSLHWYGVSNDPATLRDGETAAPWYVKDLTLAASEHPAFVYAPLCPLPYTASSNQSAQSGGQWNSPEAKAMIVATIRNLCSRHNIDRRRISITGFSMGGSGSFYIAHAFHEATGSRFAAVCRGAGASPSVAEFPEIHASLALSPVWFHVGGDDTGPRALARESYAYLRGVHLAQGGTETIGVRTPGDGLTVATGWIDYWNPAVLVSDFSSVQLDGNPVVRLSIYRDYPHVDLMHRNADLFDWLFAQAIPPAEIFR
;
A
#
# COMPACT_ATOMS: atom_id res chain seq x y z
N MET A 1 -59.13 53.46 -5.31
CA MET A 1 -59.63 52.17 -5.81
C MET A 1 -59.20 52.09 -7.27
N PHE A 2 -58.20 51.37 -7.74
CA PHE A 2 -57.41 50.17 -7.33
C PHE A 2 -55.90 50.57 -7.38
N SER A 3 -54.99 50.28 -6.44
CA SER A 3 -54.44 49.01 -5.92
C SER A 3 -53.95 48.08 -7.06
N LEU A 4 -52.66 47.81 -7.33
CA LEU A 4 -51.44 47.68 -6.53
C LEU A 4 -50.21 48.30 -7.26
N ARG A 5 -49.30 48.91 -6.49
CA ARG A 5 -47.86 49.06 -6.78
C ARG A 5 -47.09 48.06 -5.88
N PRO A 6 -45.78 47.80 -6.08
CA PRO A 6 -44.96 47.96 -7.27
C PRO A 6 -44.40 46.60 -7.75
N ALA A 7 -43.95 46.58 -9.01
CA ALA A 7 -43.18 45.49 -9.58
C ALA A 7 -42.04 45.05 -8.64
N LEU A 8 -41.99 43.76 -8.31
CA LEU A 8 -40.82 43.09 -7.76
C LEU A 8 -39.66 43.30 -8.73
N ARG A 9 -38.82 44.29 -8.44
CA ARG A 9 -37.49 44.38 -9.04
C ARG A 9 -36.69 43.22 -8.45
N ALA A 10 -36.55 42.15 -9.22
CA ALA A 10 -35.47 41.19 -9.03
C ALA A 10 -34.16 41.95 -9.31
N GLY A 11 -33.58 42.55 -8.28
CA GLY A 11 -32.25 43.13 -8.38
C GLY A 11 -31.25 41.98 -8.44
N LEU A 12 -30.59 41.82 -9.59
CA LEU A 12 -29.38 41.00 -9.68
C LEU A 12 -28.31 41.66 -8.81
N ALA A 13 -27.92 40.97 -7.74
CA ALA A 13 -26.69 41.26 -7.01
C ALA A 13 -25.85 40.00 -7.08
N PHE A 14 -24.79 40.01 -7.89
CA PHE A 14 -23.73 39.02 -7.80
C PHE A 14 -22.93 39.31 -6.53
N ALA A 15 -23.11 38.47 -5.52
CA ALA A 15 -22.32 38.54 -4.29
C ALA A 15 -21.76 37.15 -4.03
N PHE A 16 -20.52 36.91 -4.46
CA PHE A 16 -19.70 35.81 -3.96
C PHE A 16 -19.50 36.05 -2.46
N GLY A 17 -19.87 35.10 -1.60
CA GLY A 17 -19.64 35.32 -0.18
C GLY A 17 -19.91 34.14 0.73
N ALA A 18 -18.98 33.22 0.85
CA ALA A 18 -18.55 32.65 2.13
C ALA A 18 -17.20 31.98 1.85
N LEU A 19 -16.26 32.14 2.79
CA LEU A 19 -14.83 31.82 2.71
C LEU A 19 -14.50 30.75 1.65
N PRO A 20 -13.76 31.09 0.57
CA PRO A 20 -13.25 30.06 -0.30
C PRO A 20 -12.41 29.12 0.56
N LEU A 21 -12.67 27.81 0.48
CA LEU A 21 -11.57 26.90 0.72
C LEU A 21 -10.46 27.35 -0.22
N LEU A 22 -9.29 27.67 0.36
CA LEU A 22 -8.10 28.02 -0.39
C LEU A 22 -7.89 26.97 -1.49
N ALA A 23 -7.49 27.41 -2.68
CA ALA A 23 -7.06 26.49 -3.71
C ALA A 23 -6.03 25.52 -3.10
N THR A 24 -6.24 24.23 -3.31
CA THR A 24 -5.44 23.17 -2.71
C THR A 24 -3.99 23.22 -3.20
N ILE A 25 -3.78 23.56 -4.47
CA ILE A 25 -2.47 23.90 -5.04
C ILE A 25 -2.38 25.42 -5.32
N ASP A 26 -1.92 26.18 -4.33
CA ASP A 26 -1.67 27.64 -4.45
C ASP A 26 -0.27 27.99 -3.95
N ARG A 27 0.77 27.66 -4.74
CA ARG A 27 2.18 27.83 -4.35
C ARG A 27 2.59 29.28 -4.27
N ASN A 28 1.98 30.15 -5.07
CA ASN A 28 2.28 31.58 -5.08
C ASN A 28 1.42 32.38 -4.07
N SER A 29 0.45 31.72 -3.43
CA SER A 29 -0.46 32.27 -2.42
C SER A 29 -1.29 33.45 -2.92
N ASP A 30 -1.69 33.42 -4.20
CA ASP A 30 -2.51 34.45 -4.83
C ASP A 30 -4.02 34.13 -4.83
N GLY A 31 -4.39 32.95 -4.34
CA GLY A 31 -5.76 32.46 -4.21
C GLY A 31 -6.27 31.72 -5.45
N ILE A 32 -5.49 31.60 -6.53
CA ILE A 32 -5.80 30.82 -7.73
C ILE A 32 -5.05 29.49 -7.70
N SER A 33 -5.69 28.43 -8.21
CA SER A 33 -5.00 27.14 -8.38
C SER A 33 -3.89 27.28 -9.41
N ASP A 34 -2.66 26.86 -9.08
CA ASP A 34 -1.54 26.87 -10.02
C ASP A 34 -1.86 26.03 -11.27
N LEU A 35 -2.59 24.92 -11.12
CA LEU A 35 -3.05 24.11 -12.26
C LEU A 35 -4.00 24.89 -13.16
N TRP A 36 -4.93 25.66 -12.57
CA TRP A 36 -5.82 26.52 -13.35
C TRP A 36 -5.02 27.59 -14.11
N SER A 37 -3.99 28.18 -13.48
CA SER A 37 -3.10 29.15 -14.11
C SER A 37 -2.28 28.54 -15.26
N ASP A 38 -1.80 27.31 -15.10
CA ASP A 38 -1.06 26.58 -16.14
C ASP A 38 -1.92 26.29 -17.37
N HIS A 39 -3.22 26.02 -17.18
CA HIS A 39 -4.19 25.89 -18.27
C HIS A 39 -4.53 27.23 -18.93
N HIS A 40 -4.39 28.36 -18.21
CA HIS A 40 -4.74 29.70 -18.69
C HIS A 40 -3.60 30.71 -18.51
N PRO A 41 -2.42 30.49 -19.14
CA PRO A 41 -1.21 31.29 -18.88
C PRO A 41 -1.33 32.76 -19.29
N SER A 42 -2.38 33.13 -20.04
CA SER A 42 -2.65 34.49 -20.51
C SER A 42 -3.73 35.22 -19.70
N ALA A 43 -4.31 34.60 -18.67
CA ALA A 43 -5.37 35.20 -17.86
C ALA A 43 -4.87 36.41 -17.04
N GLY A 44 -3.62 36.36 -16.56
CA GLY A 44 -3.03 37.46 -15.77
C GLY A 44 -3.43 37.42 -14.28
N ALA A 45 -3.45 38.57 -13.62
CA ALA A 45 -3.58 38.66 -12.16
C ALA A 45 -4.96 38.19 -11.65
N PRO A 46 -5.10 37.77 -10.37
CA PRO A 46 -6.36 37.21 -9.86
C PRO A 46 -7.59 38.12 -9.98
N GLY A 47 -7.41 39.43 -9.94
CA GLY A 47 -8.48 40.42 -10.11
C GLY A 47 -8.71 40.87 -11.56
N ALA A 48 -7.98 40.33 -12.54
CA ALA A 48 -8.18 40.66 -13.95
C ALA A 48 -9.40 39.95 -14.52
N ASP A 49 -9.94 40.49 -15.61
CA ASP A 49 -11.10 40.00 -16.37
C ASP A 49 -10.72 40.17 -17.86
N PRO A 50 -10.02 39.19 -18.45
CA PRO A 50 -9.42 39.36 -19.78
C PRO A 50 -10.43 39.24 -20.92
N ASP A 51 -11.52 38.49 -20.73
CA ASP A 51 -12.59 38.34 -21.73
C ASP A 51 -13.75 39.34 -21.57
N GLY A 52 -13.78 40.09 -20.47
CA GLY A 52 -14.68 41.20 -20.21
C GLY A 52 -16.10 40.77 -19.85
N ASP A 53 -16.27 39.56 -19.34
CA ASP A 53 -17.58 39.01 -18.97
C ASP A 53 -18.04 39.42 -17.55
N GLY A 54 -17.17 40.07 -16.80
CA GLY A 54 -17.39 40.58 -15.45
C GLY A 54 -16.98 39.62 -14.33
N ALA A 55 -16.48 38.42 -14.65
CA ALA A 55 -15.84 37.53 -13.70
C ALA A 55 -14.34 37.83 -13.64
N SER A 56 -13.82 37.96 -12.42
CA SER A 56 -12.37 38.00 -12.23
C SER A 56 -11.78 36.60 -12.37
N ASN A 57 -10.53 36.46 -12.79
CA ASN A 57 -9.80 35.19 -12.83
C ASN A 57 -9.94 34.35 -11.54
N LEU A 58 -9.95 34.99 -10.37
CA LEU A 58 -10.17 34.30 -9.09
C LEU A 58 -11.56 33.63 -9.01
N ALA A 59 -12.60 34.33 -9.46
CA ALA A 59 -13.96 33.82 -9.50
C ALA A 59 -14.10 32.70 -10.53
N GLU A 60 -13.39 32.81 -11.64
CA GLU A 60 -13.38 31.81 -12.71
C GLU A 60 -12.64 30.54 -12.33
N SER A 61 -11.51 30.65 -11.63
CA SER A 61 -10.79 29.51 -11.04
C SER A 61 -11.69 28.73 -10.07
N LEU A 62 -12.43 29.44 -9.21
CA LEU A 62 -13.39 28.82 -8.29
C LEU A 62 -14.58 28.18 -9.04
N ALA A 63 -15.07 28.83 -10.08
CA ALA A 63 -16.17 28.33 -10.90
C ALA A 63 -15.77 27.20 -11.86
N GLY A 64 -14.48 27.06 -12.17
CA GLY A 64 -13.96 26.17 -13.20
C GLY A 64 -14.32 26.63 -14.61
N THR A 65 -14.29 27.94 -14.87
CA THR A 65 -14.56 28.55 -16.19
C THR A 65 -13.27 29.01 -16.88
N ASP A 66 -13.33 29.16 -18.21
CA ASP A 66 -12.25 29.67 -19.08
C ASP A 66 -12.24 31.22 -19.12
N PRO A 67 -11.19 31.88 -18.60
CA PRO A 67 -11.05 33.33 -18.49
C PRO A 67 -10.81 34.07 -19.80
N LEU A 68 -10.60 33.33 -20.89
CA LEU A 68 -10.37 33.89 -22.22
C LEU A 68 -11.60 33.73 -23.12
N PHE A 69 -12.71 33.21 -22.58
CA PHE A 69 -13.90 32.91 -23.36
C PHE A 69 -15.19 33.30 -22.63
N SER A 70 -15.69 34.49 -22.95
CA SER A 70 -16.82 35.14 -22.26
C SER A 70 -18.16 34.38 -22.24
N ALA A 71 -18.27 33.28 -22.99
CA ALA A 71 -19.42 32.37 -22.95
C ALA A 71 -19.25 31.23 -21.94
N SER A 72 -18.01 30.88 -21.58
CA SER A 72 -17.68 30.03 -20.45
C SER A 72 -17.75 30.86 -19.17
N ARG A 73 -18.95 31.01 -18.61
CA ARG A 73 -19.12 31.75 -17.36
C ARG A 73 -20.13 31.12 -16.44
N PHE A 74 -19.95 31.31 -15.14
CA PHE A 74 -20.94 30.87 -14.18
C PHE A 74 -22.17 31.80 -14.22
N ALA A 75 -23.29 31.28 -14.72
CA ALA A 75 -24.54 32.02 -14.79
C ALA A 75 -25.70 31.17 -14.28
N ALA A 76 -26.16 31.47 -13.06
CA ALA A 76 -27.41 30.92 -12.53
C ALA A 76 -28.60 31.73 -13.06
N THR A 77 -29.43 31.11 -13.89
CA THR A 77 -30.62 31.73 -14.49
C THR A 77 -31.86 31.41 -13.65
N PRO A 78 -32.55 32.41 -13.08
CA PRO A 78 -33.78 32.20 -12.33
C PRO A 78 -34.99 32.04 -13.26
N GLN A 79 -35.91 31.16 -12.88
CA GLN A 79 -37.25 31.05 -13.43
C GLN A 79 -38.27 30.97 -12.29
N THR A 80 -39.24 31.87 -12.28
CA THR A 80 -40.36 31.80 -11.34
C THR A 80 -41.40 30.83 -11.87
N GLU A 81 -41.76 29.84 -11.06
CA GLU A 81 -42.75 28.84 -11.39
C GLU A 81 -44.17 29.31 -11.06
N ALA A 82 -45.18 28.63 -11.61
CA ALA A 82 -46.59 28.98 -11.43
C ALA A 82 -47.07 28.89 -9.96
N ASP A 83 -46.40 28.08 -9.14
CA ASP A 83 -46.68 27.93 -7.70
C ASP A 83 -45.91 28.96 -6.83
N GLY A 84 -45.16 29.86 -7.46
CA GLY A 84 -44.34 30.87 -6.78
C GLY A 84 -42.97 30.36 -6.31
N SER A 85 -42.60 29.11 -6.61
CA SER A 85 -41.24 28.61 -6.38
C SER A 85 -40.24 29.20 -7.37
N LEU A 86 -38.96 29.12 -7.03
CA LEU A 86 -37.86 29.60 -7.86
C LEU A 86 -37.04 28.41 -8.34
N SER A 87 -37.14 28.12 -9.64
CA SER A 87 -36.20 27.22 -10.30
C SER A 87 -34.95 27.98 -10.70
N LEU A 88 -33.80 27.39 -10.45
CA LEU A 88 -32.51 27.92 -10.89
C LEU A 88 -31.92 26.96 -11.92
N HIS A 89 -31.20 27.50 -12.90
CA HIS A 89 -30.51 26.71 -13.91
C HIS A 89 -29.08 27.20 -14.11
N TRP A 90 -28.12 26.29 -14.07
CA TRP A 90 -26.72 26.56 -14.44
C TRP A 90 -26.03 25.30 -14.98
N ALA A 91 -24.89 25.48 -15.66
CA ALA A 91 -24.03 24.37 -16.06
C ALA A 91 -23.24 23.85 -14.85
N GLY A 92 -23.34 22.55 -14.55
CA GLY A 92 -22.58 21.92 -13.47
C GLY A 92 -21.19 21.53 -13.95
N VAL A 93 -20.16 22.12 -13.36
CA VAL A 93 -18.75 21.81 -13.65
C VAL A 93 -18.32 20.59 -12.85
N ALA A 94 -17.76 19.58 -13.52
CA ALA A 94 -17.28 18.36 -12.88
C ALA A 94 -16.30 18.68 -11.74
N GLY A 95 -16.49 18.08 -10.57
CA GLY A 95 -15.62 18.25 -9.41
C GLY A 95 -15.97 19.45 -8.51
N LYS A 96 -16.83 20.37 -8.96
CA LYS A 96 -17.33 21.49 -8.13
C LYS A 96 -18.57 21.08 -7.35
N ARG A 97 -18.80 21.71 -6.19
CA ARG A 97 -20.07 21.66 -5.44
C ARG A 97 -20.75 23.03 -5.43
N TYR A 98 -22.06 23.00 -5.36
CA TYR A 98 -22.90 24.19 -5.34
C TYR A 98 -23.74 24.24 -4.08
N GLN A 99 -23.93 25.43 -3.54
CA GLN A 99 -24.83 25.67 -2.42
C GLN A 99 -25.71 26.88 -2.72
N VAL A 100 -27.02 26.70 -2.65
CA VAL A 100 -27.96 27.82 -2.80
C VAL A 100 -28.19 28.43 -1.42
N GLU A 101 -28.01 29.73 -1.34
CA GLU A 101 -28.24 30.51 -0.12
C GLU A 101 -29.32 31.55 -0.38
N THR A 102 -30.09 31.85 0.65
CA THR A 102 -31.20 32.80 0.62
C THR A 102 -31.02 33.86 1.70
N SER A 103 -31.54 35.06 1.43
CA SER A 103 -31.51 36.19 2.36
C SER A 103 -32.77 37.03 2.21
N SER A 104 -33.22 37.67 3.29
CA SER A 104 -34.31 38.66 3.26
C SER A 104 -33.80 40.10 3.27
N ASP A 105 -32.51 40.34 3.54
CA ASP A 105 -31.95 41.66 3.79
C ASP A 105 -30.61 41.94 3.09
N LEU A 106 -30.10 41.00 2.28
CA LEU A 106 -28.77 41.00 1.63
C LEU A 106 -27.58 40.94 2.60
N HIS A 107 -27.81 40.87 3.91
CA HIS A 107 -26.77 40.89 4.94
C HIS A 107 -26.63 39.53 5.63
N GLN A 108 -27.74 38.93 6.03
CA GLN A 108 -27.80 37.61 6.65
C GLN A 108 -28.20 36.58 5.60
N TRP A 109 -27.35 35.59 5.39
CA TRP A 109 -27.54 34.52 4.42
C TRP A 109 -27.70 33.18 5.13
N SER A 110 -28.61 32.37 4.62
CA SER A 110 -28.86 31.01 5.12
C SER A 110 -28.96 30.02 3.97
N VAL A 111 -28.33 28.87 4.14
CA VAL A 111 -28.35 27.75 3.19
C VAL A 111 -29.78 27.22 3.00
N ALA A 112 -30.18 27.00 1.75
CA ALA A 112 -31.39 26.25 1.42
C ALA A 112 -31.16 24.76 1.70
N THR A 113 -31.72 24.26 2.80
CA THR A 113 -31.50 22.88 3.28
C THR A 113 -32.45 21.84 2.66
N ASP A 114 -33.42 22.28 1.87
CA ASP A 114 -34.36 21.44 1.12
C ASP A 114 -33.78 20.93 -0.20
N LEU A 115 -32.58 21.39 -0.56
CA LEU A 115 -31.84 20.91 -1.72
C LEU A 115 -30.92 19.77 -1.31
N GLY A 116 -30.95 18.66 -2.06
CA GLY A 116 -30.01 17.56 -1.91
C GLY A 116 -28.58 17.97 -2.28
N ASP A 117 -27.69 16.99 -2.43
CA ASP A 117 -26.34 17.27 -2.90
C ASP A 117 -26.36 17.85 -4.32
N LEU A 118 -25.75 19.02 -4.48
CA LEU A 118 -25.62 19.72 -5.76
C LEU A 118 -24.16 19.64 -6.21
N SER A 119 -23.71 18.41 -6.51
CA SER A 119 -22.39 18.17 -7.09
C SER A 119 -22.44 18.34 -8.60
N GLY A 120 -21.46 19.05 -9.16
CA GLY A 120 -21.28 19.20 -10.59
C GLY A 120 -20.65 17.94 -11.19
N THR A 121 -21.25 17.45 -12.26
CA THR A 121 -20.86 16.20 -12.95
C THR A 121 -20.60 16.42 -14.45
N GLY A 122 -20.51 17.68 -14.89
CA GLY A 122 -20.51 18.06 -16.31
C GLY A 122 -21.92 18.21 -16.91
N VAL A 123 -22.97 17.97 -16.13
CA VAL A 123 -24.38 18.11 -16.53
C VAL A 123 -24.99 19.34 -15.87
N ALA A 124 -25.94 19.98 -16.55
CA ALA A 124 -26.65 21.12 -16.00
C ALA A 124 -27.50 20.76 -14.77
N LEU A 125 -27.52 21.66 -13.80
CA LEU A 125 -28.27 21.56 -12.56
C LEU A 125 -29.54 22.41 -12.64
N HIS A 126 -30.63 21.90 -12.04
CA HIS A 126 -31.95 22.52 -12.07
C HIS A 126 -32.66 22.47 -10.69
N PRO A 127 -32.08 23.00 -9.60
CA PRO A 127 -32.75 22.96 -8.31
C PRO A 127 -33.93 23.93 -8.24
N THR A 128 -34.98 23.51 -7.55
CA THR A 128 -36.14 24.34 -7.26
C THR A 128 -36.16 24.65 -5.77
N VAL A 129 -36.05 25.93 -5.42
CA VAL A 129 -36.13 26.41 -4.04
C VAL A 129 -37.55 26.82 -3.75
N ARG A 130 -38.11 26.32 -2.64
CA ARG A 130 -39.39 26.78 -2.14
C ARG A 130 -39.16 27.93 -1.17
N PRO A 131 -39.67 29.14 -1.44
CA PRO A 131 -39.51 30.25 -0.50
C PRO A 131 -40.18 29.92 0.84
N ALA A 132 -39.43 29.97 1.94
CA ALA A 132 -40.00 29.81 3.29
C ALA A 132 -40.82 31.05 3.69
N GLY A 133 -42.15 30.96 3.75
CA GLY A 133 -43.06 32.08 4.12
C GLY A 133 -43.65 32.85 2.92
N ASP A 134 -44.46 33.90 3.19
CA ASP A 134 -45.22 34.62 2.16
C ASP A 134 -44.33 35.53 1.29
N PRO A 135 -44.23 35.31 -0.04
CA PRO A 135 -43.45 36.14 -0.97
C PRO A 135 -43.94 37.59 -1.11
N SER A 136 -45.16 37.90 -0.66
CA SER A 136 -45.78 39.22 -0.83
C SER A 136 -45.37 40.25 0.23
N THR A 137 -44.62 39.84 1.27
CA THR A 137 -44.39 40.66 2.47
C THR A 137 -42.93 41.08 2.69
N GLN A 138 -41.94 40.44 2.06
CA GLN A 138 -40.52 40.81 2.13
C GLN A 138 -39.77 40.50 0.83
N PRO A 139 -38.82 41.36 0.39
CA PRO A 139 -37.92 41.02 -0.70
C PRO A 139 -37.07 39.80 -0.31
N ARG A 140 -36.78 38.94 -1.28
CA ARG A 140 -35.98 37.73 -1.09
C ARG A 140 -34.88 37.72 -2.12
N PHE A 141 -33.68 37.47 -1.64
CA PHE A 141 -32.47 37.39 -2.41
C PHE A 141 -31.96 35.96 -2.34
N TRP A 142 -31.28 35.56 -3.39
CA TRP A 142 -30.66 34.25 -3.49
C TRP A 142 -29.30 34.42 -4.14
N ARG A 143 -28.40 33.49 -3.85
CA ARG A 143 -27.12 33.35 -4.54
C ARG A 143 -26.75 31.88 -4.58
N VAL A 144 -25.86 31.54 -5.50
CA VAL A 144 -25.27 30.21 -5.58
C VAL A 144 -23.79 30.37 -5.25
N ALA A 145 -23.37 29.75 -4.16
CA ALA A 145 -21.97 29.59 -3.82
C ALA A 145 -21.41 28.38 -4.56
N VAL A 146 -20.18 28.50 -5.07
CA VAL A 146 -19.43 27.41 -5.68
C VAL A 146 -18.25 27.12 -4.75
N SER A 147 -17.98 25.85 -4.50
CA SER A 147 -16.80 25.42 -3.75
C SER A 147 -16.19 24.19 -4.37
N ASP A 148 -14.92 23.99 -4.10
CA ASP A 148 -14.23 22.75 -4.42
C ASP A 148 -14.62 21.64 -3.43
N ALA A 149 -14.59 20.41 -3.93
CA ALA A 149 -14.73 19.21 -3.12
C ALA A 149 -13.46 18.39 -3.25
N ASP A 150 -12.92 17.95 -2.12
CA ASP A 150 -11.86 16.96 -2.02
C ASP A 150 -12.50 15.73 -1.37
N THR A 151 -12.68 14.66 -2.14
CA THR A 151 -13.49 13.50 -1.73
C THR A 151 -12.69 12.50 -0.90
N ASP A 152 -11.42 12.30 -1.21
CA ASP A 152 -10.54 11.33 -0.55
C ASP A 152 -9.53 11.98 0.42
N ALA A 153 -9.59 13.30 0.55
CA ALA A 153 -8.86 14.12 1.51
C ALA A 153 -7.34 14.05 1.34
N ASP A 154 -6.88 13.98 0.09
CA ASP A 154 -5.47 13.81 -0.25
C ASP A 154 -4.74 15.14 -0.53
N SER A 155 -5.47 16.25 -0.41
CA SER A 155 -5.03 17.63 -0.70
C SER A 155 -4.98 18.00 -2.19
N LEU A 156 -5.62 17.22 -3.07
CA LEU A 156 -6.14 17.68 -4.37
C LEU A 156 -7.65 17.77 -4.29
N ASN A 157 -8.23 18.78 -4.93
CA ASN A 157 -9.67 18.77 -5.11
C ASN A 157 -10.07 17.99 -6.37
N ASN A 158 -11.31 17.49 -6.39
CA ASN A 158 -11.86 16.68 -7.48
C ASN A 158 -11.75 17.35 -8.86
N TRP A 159 -11.72 18.69 -8.95
CA TRP A 159 -11.52 19.40 -10.22
C TRP A 159 -10.05 19.31 -10.67
N GLU A 160 -9.10 19.52 -9.77
CA GLU A 160 -7.66 19.35 -10.01
C GLU A 160 -7.34 17.91 -10.40
N GLU A 161 -7.91 16.94 -9.69
CA GLU A 161 -7.75 15.54 -10.01
C GLU A 161 -8.28 15.17 -11.40
N ALA A 162 -9.43 15.74 -11.79
CA ALA A 162 -9.96 15.55 -13.13
C ALA A 162 -9.03 16.14 -14.21
N GLN A 163 -8.36 17.26 -13.94
CA GLN A 163 -7.35 17.82 -14.87
C GLN A 163 -6.08 16.96 -14.93
N LEU A 164 -5.65 16.43 -13.79
CA LEU A 164 -4.48 15.56 -13.69
C LEU A 164 -4.75 14.15 -14.22
N GLY A 165 -6.02 13.74 -14.30
CA GLY A 165 -6.45 12.38 -14.63
C GLY A 165 -6.23 11.38 -13.49
N THR A 166 -6.19 11.86 -12.26
CA THR A 166 -6.21 11.06 -11.03
C THR A 166 -7.66 10.75 -10.63
N SER A 167 -7.85 9.93 -9.60
CA SER A 167 -9.14 9.40 -9.20
C SER A 167 -9.68 10.11 -7.94
N PRO A 168 -10.80 10.88 -8.05
CA PRO A 168 -11.42 11.61 -6.93
C PRO A 168 -12.08 10.79 -5.84
N ALA A 169 -11.61 9.58 -5.61
CA ALA A 169 -12.09 8.67 -4.57
C ALA A 169 -10.95 7.79 -4.05
N VAL A 170 -9.73 7.99 -4.53
CA VAL A 170 -8.55 7.19 -4.25
C VAL A 170 -7.38 8.16 -4.09
N ALA A 171 -7.04 8.44 -2.82
CA ALA A 171 -6.00 9.39 -2.43
C ALA A 171 -4.59 9.11 -3.00
N ASP A 172 -4.39 7.99 -3.68
CA ASP A 172 -3.12 7.51 -4.25
C ASP A 172 -3.50 6.70 -5.50
N THR A 173 -3.64 7.40 -6.63
CA THR A 173 -4.20 6.86 -7.87
C THR A 173 -3.34 5.74 -8.45
N ASP A 174 -2.02 5.88 -8.39
CA ASP A 174 -1.09 4.90 -8.92
C ASP A 174 -0.64 3.82 -7.91
N LEU A 175 -1.12 3.96 -6.67
CA LEU A 175 -0.98 3.04 -5.55
C LEU A 175 0.47 2.83 -5.12
N ASP A 176 1.34 3.82 -5.23
CA ASP A 176 2.75 3.71 -4.84
C ASP A 176 3.03 4.02 -3.35
N GLY A 177 2.03 4.54 -2.63
CA GLY A 177 2.09 4.91 -1.22
C GLY A 177 2.35 6.39 -0.94
N LEU A 178 2.47 7.23 -1.97
CA LEU A 178 2.42 8.69 -1.91
C LEU A 178 1.02 9.12 -2.34
N THR A 179 0.46 10.16 -1.72
CA THR A 179 -0.84 10.67 -2.18
C THR A 179 -0.68 11.48 -3.45
N ASP A 180 -1.70 11.53 -4.31
CA ASP A 180 -1.65 12.29 -5.57
C ASP A 180 -1.31 13.77 -5.27
N GLY A 181 -1.92 14.33 -4.22
CA GLY A 181 -1.63 15.69 -3.74
C GLY A 181 -0.21 15.90 -3.23
N TRP A 182 0.37 14.90 -2.56
CA TRP A 182 1.78 14.96 -2.16
C TRP A 182 2.68 14.98 -3.39
N GLU A 183 2.42 14.10 -4.36
CA GLU A 183 3.23 13.97 -5.56
C GLU A 183 3.20 15.25 -6.38
N VAL A 184 2.03 15.80 -6.66
CA VAL A 184 1.89 17.06 -7.41
C VAL A 184 2.59 18.19 -6.68
N THR A 185 2.42 18.31 -5.36
CA THR A 185 3.09 19.34 -4.55
C THR A 185 4.61 19.24 -4.67
N ASN A 186 5.17 18.04 -4.70
CA ASN A 186 6.61 17.78 -4.78
C ASN A 186 7.15 17.63 -6.22
N GLY A 187 6.33 17.86 -7.25
CA GLY A 187 6.74 17.84 -8.65
C GLY A 187 6.89 16.43 -9.25
N HIS A 188 6.24 15.45 -8.65
CA HIS A 188 6.12 14.08 -9.14
C HIS A 188 4.88 13.91 -10.03
N ASN A 189 4.73 12.74 -10.66
CA ASN A 189 3.59 12.43 -11.53
C ASN A 189 2.65 11.46 -10.80
N PRO A 190 1.45 11.88 -10.39
CA PRO A 190 0.54 11.09 -9.54
C PRO A 190 -0.14 9.89 -10.23
N LYS A 191 0.23 9.65 -11.50
CA LYS A 191 -0.27 8.51 -12.29
C LYS A 191 0.83 7.51 -12.61
N VAL A 192 2.04 7.77 -12.12
CA VAL A 192 3.22 6.99 -12.42
C VAL A 192 3.98 6.79 -11.13
N ALA A 193 3.82 5.59 -10.56
CA ALA A 193 4.44 5.20 -9.30
C ALA A 193 5.88 5.74 -9.16
N SER A 194 5.99 6.81 -8.39
CA SER A 194 7.16 7.57 -8.01
C SER A 194 7.89 6.85 -6.88
N PHE A 195 8.46 5.68 -7.17
CA PHE A 195 9.51 5.18 -6.30
C PHE A 195 10.67 6.18 -6.33
N THR A 196 10.93 6.85 -5.20
CA THR A 196 12.21 7.50 -4.99
C THR A 196 13.28 6.42 -4.98
N GLU A 197 13.84 6.18 -6.17
CA GLU A 197 15.05 5.41 -6.42
C GLU A 197 16.20 6.14 -5.73
N VAL A 198 16.54 5.71 -4.50
CA VAL A 198 17.81 6.11 -3.89
C VAL A 198 18.87 5.17 -4.45
N ALA A 199 20.02 5.74 -4.76
CA ALA A 199 21.19 5.09 -5.35
C ALA A 199 21.47 3.66 -4.80
N PRO A 200 22.14 2.79 -5.58
CA PRO A 200 22.46 1.40 -5.21
C PRO A 200 23.21 1.20 -3.87
N ASP A 201 23.65 2.30 -3.26
CA ASP A 201 24.59 2.35 -2.15
C ASP A 201 23.88 2.59 -0.79
N THR A 202 22.60 2.99 -0.78
CA THR A 202 21.78 3.11 0.43
C THR A 202 20.93 1.86 0.62
N LEU A 203 21.49 0.87 1.28
CA LEU A 203 20.86 -0.41 1.59
C LEU A 203 19.63 -0.20 2.52
N PHE A 204 18.45 -0.52 2.00
CA PHE A 204 17.15 -0.72 2.69
C PHE A 204 16.44 0.53 3.24
N LYS A 205 15.64 1.19 2.39
CA LYS A 205 14.64 2.16 2.87
C LYS A 205 13.57 1.43 3.69
N LEU A 206 13.25 1.96 4.86
CA LEU A 206 12.09 1.54 5.63
C LEU A 206 10.85 2.15 4.96
N ILE A 207 9.93 1.31 4.52
CA ILE A 207 8.62 1.72 4.02
C ILE A 207 7.67 1.74 5.20
N ASN A 208 6.97 2.86 5.37
CA ASN A 208 5.83 3.00 6.24
C ASN A 208 4.58 3.00 5.37
N ALA A 209 3.82 1.91 5.39
CA ALA A 209 2.60 1.78 4.63
C ALA A 209 1.40 1.65 5.54
N THR A 210 0.22 1.98 5.02
CA THR A 210 -1.05 1.59 5.60
C THR A 210 -1.58 0.38 4.84
N VAL A 211 -1.81 -0.73 5.54
CA VAL A 211 -2.33 -1.97 4.95
C VAL A 211 -3.71 -2.24 5.55
N ASP A 212 -4.69 -2.52 4.70
CA ASP A 212 -5.99 -2.97 5.16
C ASP A 212 -5.90 -4.43 5.66
N VAL A 213 -6.08 -4.60 6.97
CA VAL A 213 -6.15 -5.88 7.65
C VAL A 213 -7.60 -6.16 8.03
N ALA A 214 -8.31 -6.86 7.13
CA ALA A 214 -9.70 -7.27 7.32
C ALA A 214 -10.69 -6.09 7.53
N GLY A 215 -10.59 -5.07 6.70
CA GLY A 215 -11.43 -3.86 6.76
C GLY A 215 -10.94 -2.82 7.77
N THR A 216 -9.75 -2.99 8.33
CA THR A 216 -9.14 -2.06 9.29
C THR A 216 -7.76 -1.63 8.79
N PRO A 217 -7.58 -0.34 8.44
CA PRO A 217 -6.27 0.21 8.11
C PRO A 217 -5.30 0.10 9.29
N LYS A 218 -4.12 -0.48 9.07
CA LYS A 218 -3.06 -0.64 10.07
C LYS A 218 -1.71 -0.16 9.55
N PRO A 219 -0.88 0.48 10.38
CA PRO A 219 0.49 0.79 10.00
C PRO A 219 1.29 -0.51 9.85
N HIS A 220 2.04 -0.60 8.75
CA HIS A 220 2.92 -1.70 8.45
C HIS A 220 4.28 -1.18 8.02
N TYR A 221 5.32 -1.61 8.71
CA TYR A 221 6.69 -1.18 8.45
C TYR A 221 7.45 -2.33 7.82
N TYR A 222 8.14 -2.09 6.71
CA TYR A 222 8.90 -3.13 6.04
C TYR A 222 10.01 -2.56 5.17
N HIS A 223 11.03 -3.37 4.94
CA HIS A 223 11.99 -3.11 3.88
C HIS A 223 11.55 -3.83 2.60
N PHE A 224 11.61 -3.13 1.47
CA PHE A 224 11.35 -3.71 0.16
C PHE A 224 12.45 -3.30 -0.81
N ARG A 225 12.93 -4.26 -1.59
CA ARG A 225 13.97 -4.04 -2.59
C ARG A 225 13.58 -4.71 -3.89
N ALA A 226 13.63 -3.97 -4.98
CA ALA A 226 13.57 -4.51 -6.34
C ALA A 226 14.96 -4.98 -6.82
N PRO A 227 15.04 -5.94 -7.76
CA PRO A 227 16.31 -6.28 -8.41
C PRO A 227 16.87 -5.08 -9.17
N ALA A 228 18.19 -4.90 -9.18
CA ALA A 228 18.83 -3.71 -9.79
C ALA A 228 18.48 -3.53 -11.29
N ALA A 229 18.29 -4.64 -12.03
CA ALA A 229 17.92 -4.61 -13.44
C ALA A 229 16.42 -4.33 -13.69
N TYR A 230 15.59 -4.27 -12.64
CA TYR A 230 14.14 -4.06 -12.75
C TYR A 230 13.77 -2.68 -13.32
N ASN A 231 14.57 -1.65 -13.02
CA ASN A 231 14.23 -0.26 -13.37
C ASN A 231 14.39 0.08 -14.86
N ALA A 232 15.03 -0.79 -15.65
CA ALA A 232 15.24 -0.57 -17.08
C ALA A 232 14.14 -1.15 -17.98
N ASP A 233 13.42 -2.19 -17.53
CA ASP A 233 12.38 -2.86 -18.30
C ASP A 233 11.39 -3.62 -17.39
N ARG A 234 10.20 -3.04 -17.19
CA ARG A 234 9.13 -3.63 -16.36
C ARG A 234 8.44 -4.84 -17.02
N THR A 235 8.87 -5.31 -18.19
CA THR A 235 8.31 -6.50 -18.86
C THR A 235 8.80 -7.83 -18.27
N VAL A 236 9.94 -7.82 -17.56
CA VAL A 236 10.52 -9.02 -16.94
C VAL A 236 9.96 -9.24 -15.54
N SER A 237 9.50 -10.46 -15.27
CA SER A 237 9.04 -10.85 -13.95
C SER A 237 10.13 -11.51 -13.11
N TYR A 238 10.21 -11.14 -11.83
CA TYR A 238 11.24 -11.63 -10.91
C TYR A 238 10.62 -12.36 -9.71
N PRO A 239 11.32 -13.33 -9.10
CA PRO A 239 10.89 -13.96 -7.85
C PRO A 239 10.69 -12.95 -6.73
N LEU A 240 9.93 -13.34 -5.71
CA LEU A 240 9.82 -12.61 -4.44
C LEU A 240 10.33 -13.49 -3.30
N ILE A 241 11.24 -12.94 -2.48
CA ILE A 241 11.68 -13.55 -1.23
C ILE A 241 11.06 -12.79 -0.06
N VAL A 242 10.26 -13.48 0.75
CA VAL A 242 9.70 -12.98 2.00
C VAL A 242 10.60 -13.38 3.16
N SER A 243 11.13 -12.42 3.89
CA SER A 243 12.17 -12.63 4.91
C SER A 243 11.71 -12.17 6.30
N LEU A 244 11.40 -13.11 7.18
CA LEU A 244 10.92 -12.84 8.54
C LEU A 244 12.08 -12.72 9.54
N HIS A 245 12.07 -11.65 10.33
CA HIS A 245 13.11 -11.38 11.32
C HIS A 245 12.95 -12.20 12.61
N TRP A 246 14.02 -12.27 13.42
CA TRP A 246 14.02 -12.94 14.72
C TRP A 246 13.45 -12.04 15.83
N TYR A 247 13.47 -12.57 17.05
CA TYR A 247 13.06 -11.90 18.28
C TYR A 247 13.86 -10.61 18.57
N GLY A 248 13.21 -9.55 19.07
CA GLY A 248 13.90 -8.35 19.55
C GLY A 248 14.23 -7.31 18.47
N VAL A 249 13.76 -7.52 17.24
CA VAL A 249 13.71 -6.48 16.22
C VAL A 249 12.45 -5.64 16.47
N SER A 250 12.65 -4.33 16.67
CA SER A 250 11.60 -3.37 17.02
C SER A 250 10.86 -2.87 15.77
N ASN A 251 9.57 -2.62 15.92
CA ASN A 251 8.74 -1.90 14.95
C ASN A 251 8.44 -0.45 15.39
N ASP A 252 9.10 0.04 16.45
CA ASP A 252 8.94 1.41 16.97
C ASP A 252 9.69 2.41 16.08
N PRO A 253 8.98 3.32 15.39
CA PRO A 253 9.58 4.35 14.53
C PRO A 253 10.61 5.23 15.24
N ALA A 254 10.49 5.45 16.56
CA ALA A 254 11.45 6.24 17.32
C ALA A 254 12.82 5.53 17.50
N THR A 255 12.82 4.20 17.40
CA THR A 255 14.03 3.36 17.47
C THR A 255 14.56 2.98 16.09
N LEU A 256 13.78 3.22 15.03
CA LEU A 256 14.14 3.03 13.62
C LEU A 256 14.91 4.27 13.14
N ARG A 257 16.21 4.35 13.45
CA ARG A 257 17.10 5.40 12.91
C ARG A 257 17.70 4.91 11.60
N ASP A 258 17.75 5.81 10.60
CA ASP A 258 18.33 5.57 9.28
C ASP A 258 19.64 4.77 9.37
N GLY A 259 19.60 3.52 8.90
CA GLY A 259 20.77 2.70 8.65
C GLY A 259 21.14 1.62 9.67
N GLU A 260 20.56 1.55 10.88
CA GLU A 260 21.06 0.59 11.90
C GLU A 260 20.03 -0.31 12.60
N THR A 261 18.73 -0.11 12.44
CA THR A 261 17.75 -0.94 13.17
C THR A 261 16.78 -1.63 12.21
N ALA A 262 16.94 -2.97 12.15
CA ALA A 262 16.07 -3.96 11.49
C ALA A 262 16.41 -4.42 10.06
N ALA A 263 17.58 -4.10 9.52
CA ALA A 263 18.16 -4.83 8.40
C ALA A 263 19.33 -5.71 8.88
N PRO A 264 19.06 -6.92 9.41
CA PRO A 264 20.12 -7.87 9.69
C PRO A 264 20.94 -8.14 8.44
N TRP A 265 22.19 -8.53 8.63
CA TRP A 265 23.06 -9.17 7.63
C TRP A 265 22.29 -10.16 6.72
N TYR A 266 21.20 -10.79 7.18
CA TYR A 266 20.33 -11.63 6.37
C TYR A 266 19.70 -10.92 5.16
N VAL A 267 19.20 -9.70 5.32
CA VAL A 267 18.63 -8.92 4.19
C VAL A 267 19.75 -8.43 3.28
N LYS A 268 20.92 -8.10 3.85
CA LYS A 268 22.13 -7.74 3.11
C LYS A 268 22.67 -8.91 2.28
N ASP A 269 22.72 -10.11 2.83
CA ASP A 269 23.16 -11.33 2.15
C ASP A 269 22.12 -11.82 1.14
N LEU A 270 20.82 -11.74 1.45
CA LEU A 270 19.75 -11.91 0.46
C LEU A 270 19.89 -10.92 -0.71
N THR A 271 20.37 -9.70 -0.42
CA THR A 271 20.56 -8.63 -1.42
C THR A 271 21.83 -8.82 -2.24
N LEU A 272 22.92 -9.27 -1.63
CA LEU A 272 24.16 -9.67 -2.30
C LEU A 272 23.91 -10.91 -3.16
N ALA A 273 23.25 -11.94 -2.64
CA ALA A 273 22.82 -13.10 -3.41
C ALA A 273 21.84 -12.70 -4.53
N ALA A 274 20.98 -11.70 -4.31
CA ALA A 274 20.10 -11.18 -5.35
C ALA A 274 20.83 -10.37 -6.44
N SER A 275 22.13 -10.10 -6.29
CA SER A 275 22.96 -9.60 -7.39
C SER A 275 23.36 -10.71 -8.37
N GLU A 276 23.47 -11.95 -7.88
CA GLU A 276 23.70 -13.16 -8.69
C GLU A 276 22.36 -13.78 -9.15
N HIS A 277 21.30 -13.62 -8.35
CA HIS A 277 19.94 -14.10 -8.62
C HIS A 277 18.91 -12.97 -8.48
N PRO A 278 18.63 -12.19 -9.53
CA PRO A 278 17.70 -11.05 -9.45
C PRO A 278 16.33 -11.43 -8.86
N ALA A 279 15.97 -10.83 -7.72
CA ALA A 279 14.67 -11.00 -7.05
C ALA A 279 14.23 -9.73 -6.32
N PHE A 280 12.92 -9.66 -6.09
CA PHE A 280 12.35 -8.80 -5.07
C PHE A 280 12.62 -9.39 -3.68
N VAL A 281 12.91 -8.52 -2.72
CA VAL A 281 13.04 -8.90 -1.31
C VAL A 281 12.05 -8.08 -0.50
N TYR A 282 11.18 -8.76 0.24
CA TYR A 282 10.23 -8.17 1.18
C TYR A 282 10.58 -8.64 2.59
N ALA A 283 11.01 -7.72 3.44
CA ALA A 283 11.40 -7.98 4.82
C ALA A 283 10.50 -7.16 5.78
N PRO A 284 9.37 -7.73 6.22
CA PRO A 284 8.46 -7.06 7.14
C PRO A 284 9.03 -6.92 8.54
N LEU A 285 8.66 -5.82 9.21
CA LEU A 285 8.69 -5.73 10.67
C LEU A 285 7.41 -6.32 11.23
N CYS A 286 7.52 -7.07 12.31
CA CYS A 286 6.37 -7.68 12.97
C CYS A 286 5.45 -6.56 13.51
N PRO A 287 4.13 -6.57 13.23
CA PRO A 287 3.24 -5.46 13.57
C PRO A 287 2.92 -5.32 15.05
N LEU A 288 3.20 -6.35 15.87
CA LEU A 288 2.90 -6.33 17.29
C LEU A 288 4.08 -5.83 18.13
N PRO A 289 3.86 -4.90 19.08
CA PRO A 289 4.90 -4.40 19.97
C PRO A 289 5.45 -5.52 20.85
N TYR A 290 6.76 -5.50 21.04
CA TYR A 290 7.46 -6.51 21.81
C TYR A 290 7.11 -6.41 23.31
N THR A 291 6.68 -7.51 23.94
CA THR A 291 6.47 -7.59 25.41
C THR A 291 7.19 -8.79 26.00
N ALA A 292 7.74 -8.68 27.22
CA ALA A 292 8.44 -9.79 27.88
C ALA A 292 7.56 -11.06 28.10
N SER A 293 6.24 -10.91 28.10
CA SER A 293 5.26 -12.00 28.13
C SER A 293 5.03 -12.69 26.78
N SER A 294 5.43 -12.07 25.66
CA SER A 294 5.39 -12.68 24.31
C SER A 294 6.41 -13.81 24.11
N ASN A 295 7.25 -14.09 25.12
CA ASN A 295 8.12 -15.27 25.19
C ASN A 295 7.35 -16.59 25.45
N GLN A 296 6.02 -16.51 25.64
CA GLN A 296 5.10 -17.64 25.56
C GLN A 296 4.60 -17.73 24.10
N SER A 297 5.14 -18.53 23.19
CA SER A 297 6.00 -19.68 23.35
C SER A 297 6.98 -19.73 22.19
N ALA A 298 8.23 -20.05 22.49
CA ALA A 298 9.19 -20.42 21.47
C ALA A 298 8.71 -21.57 20.57
N GLN A 299 7.59 -22.24 20.89
CA GLN A 299 6.92 -23.34 20.17
C GLN A 299 5.87 -22.89 19.13
N SER A 300 5.46 -21.61 19.08
CA SER A 300 4.25 -21.17 18.35
C SER A 300 4.45 -20.11 17.26
N GLY A 301 5.68 -19.82 16.82
CA GLY A 301 5.94 -18.73 15.86
C GLY A 301 5.98 -17.33 16.49
N GLY A 302 5.77 -17.22 17.80
CA GLY A 302 5.77 -15.94 18.51
C GLY A 302 4.74 -14.98 17.92
N GLN A 303 5.11 -13.71 17.76
CA GLN A 303 4.20 -12.68 17.26
C GLN A 303 3.80 -12.88 15.78
N TRP A 304 4.60 -13.62 14.99
CA TRP A 304 4.29 -13.93 13.59
C TRP A 304 3.07 -14.85 13.42
N ASN A 305 2.69 -15.61 14.45
CA ASN A 305 1.48 -16.44 14.42
C ASN A 305 0.21 -15.68 14.84
N SER A 306 0.33 -14.41 15.24
CA SER A 306 -0.86 -13.61 15.53
C SER A 306 -1.76 -13.48 14.30
N PRO A 307 -3.10 -13.42 14.47
CA PRO A 307 -4.02 -13.19 13.36
C PRO A 307 -3.67 -11.92 12.56
N GLU A 308 -3.27 -10.86 13.26
CA GLU A 308 -2.88 -9.58 12.66
C GLU A 308 -1.63 -9.72 11.78
N ALA A 309 -0.55 -10.33 12.28
CA ALA A 309 0.65 -10.54 11.48
C ALA A 309 0.37 -11.42 10.26
N LYS A 310 -0.36 -12.54 10.43
CA LYS A 310 -0.72 -13.43 9.32
C LYS A 310 -1.49 -12.70 8.22
N ALA A 311 -2.55 -11.97 8.59
CA ALA A 311 -3.36 -11.23 7.63
C ALA A 311 -2.57 -10.09 6.96
N MET A 312 -1.75 -9.36 7.71
CA MET A 312 -0.94 -8.25 7.19
C MET A 312 0.11 -8.72 6.18
N ILE A 313 0.81 -9.83 6.45
CA ILE A 313 1.79 -10.37 5.51
C ILE A 313 1.13 -10.86 4.23
N VAL A 314 0.00 -11.56 4.32
CA VAL A 314 -0.75 -12.02 3.14
C VAL A 314 -1.25 -10.84 2.30
N ALA A 315 -1.84 -9.82 2.94
CA ALA A 315 -2.32 -8.62 2.26
C ALA A 315 -1.18 -7.88 1.56
N THR A 316 -0.03 -7.73 2.23
CA THR A 316 1.13 -7.05 1.65
C THR A 316 1.71 -7.83 0.47
N ILE A 317 1.81 -9.16 0.53
CA ILE A 317 2.28 -9.95 -0.63
C ILE A 317 1.37 -9.76 -1.84
N ARG A 318 0.04 -9.76 -1.65
CA ARG A 318 -0.92 -9.51 -2.73
C ARG A 318 -0.73 -8.13 -3.35
N ASN A 319 -0.61 -7.12 -2.49
CA ASN A 319 -0.40 -5.74 -2.89
C ASN A 319 0.94 -5.55 -3.65
N LEU A 320 2.03 -6.15 -3.18
CA LEU A 320 3.30 -6.15 -3.92
C LEU A 320 3.15 -6.83 -5.29
N CYS A 321 2.42 -7.96 -5.36
CA CYS A 321 2.18 -8.69 -6.61
C CYS A 321 1.20 -8.00 -7.58
N SER A 322 0.45 -6.98 -7.14
CA SER A 322 -0.35 -6.13 -8.02
C SER A 322 0.44 -4.91 -8.53
N ARG A 323 1.42 -4.44 -7.75
CA ARG A 323 2.23 -3.24 -8.06
C ARG A 323 3.50 -3.53 -8.85
N HIS A 324 4.05 -4.73 -8.69
CA HIS A 324 5.32 -5.13 -9.28
C HIS A 324 5.16 -6.35 -10.18
N ASN A 325 6.03 -6.47 -11.18
CA ASN A 325 6.10 -7.66 -12.02
C ASN A 325 6.76 -8.82 -11.25
N ILE A 326 6.11 -9.28 -10.19
CA ILE A 326 6.54 -10.43 -9.41
C ILE A 326 6.03 -11.69 -10.09
N ASP A 327 6.94 -12.64 -10.36
CA ASP A 327 6.56 -13.97 -10.80
C ASP A 327 5.88 -14.68 -9.62
N ARG A 328 4.55 -14.66 -9.61
CA ARG A 328 3.72 -15.25 -8.55
C ARG A 328 3.92 -16.75 -8.39
N ARG A 329 4.57 -17.41 -9.35
CA ARG A 329 4.96 -18.83 -9.22
C ARG A 329 6.19 -19.03 -8.35
N ARG A 330 7.00 -17.98 -8.16
CA ARG A 330 8.32 -18.02 -7.52
C ARG A 330 8.35 -17.09 -6.30
N ILE A 331 7.33 -17.23 -5.45
CA ILE A 331 7.29 -16.55 -4.15
C ILE A 331 7.77 -17.53 -3.10
N SER A 332 8.86 -17.21 -2.43
CA SER A 332 9.46 -18.05 -1.38
C SER A 332 9.44 -17.32 -0.05
N ILE A 333 9.34 -18.06 1.05
CA ILE A 333 9.37 -17.51 2.40
C ILE A 333 10.46 -18.16 3.24
N THR A 334 11.08 -17.33 4.06
CA THR A 334 12.17 -17.74 4.92
C THR A 334 12.26 -16.87 6.16
N GLY A 335 12.97 -17.32 7.18
CA GLY A 335 13.21 -16.53 8.37
C GLY A 335 14.16 -17.20 9.36
N PHE A 336 14.61 -16.40 10.32
CA PHE A 336 15.53 -16.83 11.38
C PHE A 336 14.85 -16.83 12.75
N SER A 337 15.10 -17.87 13.55
CA SER A 337 14.60 -18.03 14.92
C SER A 337 13.08 -17.81 15.00
N MET A 338 12.58 -16.78 15.69
CA MET A 338 11.15 -16.43 15.71
C MET A 338 10.55 -16.32 14.30
N GLY A 339 11.26 -15.71 13.35
CA GLY A 339 10.83 -15.62 11.95
C GLY A 339 10.91 -16.94 11.20
N GLY A 340 11.86 -17.81 11.54
CA GLY A 340 11.92 -19.16 10.97
C GLY A 340 10.74 -20.00 11.43
N SER A 341 10.38 -19.94 12.70
CA SER A 341 9.11 -20.51 13.21
C SER A 341 7.89 -19.88 12.54
N GLY A 342 7.88 -18.55 12.43
CA GLY A 342 6.81 -17.78 11.79
C GLY A 342 6.56 -18.16 10.33
N SER A 343 7.61 -18.54 9.59
CA SER A 343 7.51 -18.89 8.16
C SER A 343 6.48 -19.98 7.90
N PHE A 344 6.31 -20.93 8.82
CA PHE A 344 5.35 -22.03 8.69
C PHE A 344 3.92 -21.55 8.88
N TYR A 345 3.69 -20.69 9.88
CA TYR A 345 2.37 -20.10 10.16
C TYR A 345 1.94 -19.14 9.05
N ILE A 346 2.86 -18.32 8.54
CA ILE A 346 2.59 -17.45 7.40
C ILE A 346 2.33 -18.29 6.13
N ALA A 347 3.11 -19.34 5.89
CA ALA A 347 2.89 -20.23 4.73
C ALA A 347 1.51 -20.89 4.76
N HIS A 348 1.09 -21.39 5.92
CA HIS A 348 -0.25 -21.92 6.10
C HIS A 348 -1.33 -20.85 5.91
N ALA A 349 -1.22 -19.68 6.55
CA ALA A 349 -2.22 -18.62 6.41
C ALA A 349 -2.32 -18.09 4.98
N PHE A 350 -1.20 -18.01 4.26
CA PHE A 350 -1.21 -17.67 2.84
C PHE A 350 -1.98 -18.71 2.04
N HIS A 351 -1.78 -20.00 2.33
CA HIS A 351 -2.53 -21.07 1.69
C HIS A 351 -4.03 -20.99 1.98
N GLU A 352 -4.42 -20.83 3.25
CA GLU A 352 -5.82 -20.69 3.61
C GLU A 352 -6.50 -19.48 2.95
N ALA A 353 -5.80 -18.35 2.91
CA ALA A 353 -6.38 -17.11 2.40
C ALA A 353 -6.47 -17.07 0.87
N THR A 354 -5.58 -17.77 0.16
CA THR A 354 -5.39 -17.63 -1.29
C THR A 354 -5.70 -18.89 -2.10
N GLY A 355 -5.68 -20.07 -1.48
CA GLY A 355 -5.64 -21.35 -2.17
C GLY A 355 -4.30 -21.67 -2.87
N SER A 356 -3.37 -20.71 -2.95
CA SER A 356 -2.02 -20.87 -3.49
C SER A 356 -1.07 -21.40 -2.42
N ARG A 357 0.18 -21.67 -2.76
CA ARG A 357 1.24 -21.97 -1.80
C ARG A 357 2.51 -21.19 -2.11
N PHE A 358 3.44 -21.16 -1.17
CA PHE A 358 4.79 -20.66 -1.47
C PHE A 358 5.53 -21.66 -2.36
N ALA A 359 6.35 -21.17 -3.27
CA ALA A 359 7.24 -21.97 -4.10
C ALA A 359 8.27 -22.72 -3.26
N ALA A 360 8.73 -22.11 -2.16
CA ALA A 360 9.62 -22.72 -1.19
C ALA A 360 9.40 -22.13 0.20
N VAL A 361 9.58 -22.97 1.23
CA VAL A 361 9.58 -22.57 2.63
C VAL A 361 10.90 -22.97 3.27
N CYS A 362 11.69 -22.01 3.73
CA CYS A 362 12.97 -22.28 4.40
C CYS A 362 12.93 -21.85 5.86
N ARG A 363 13.13 -22.81 6.78
CA ARG A 363 13.27 -22.54 8.21
C ARG A 363 14.74 -22.46 8.58
N GLY A 364 15.27 -21.24 8.67
CA GLY A 364 16.66 -20.97 9.05
C GLY A 364 17.02 -21.33 10.48
N ALA A 365 16.10 -21.12 11.43
CA ALA A 365 16.20 -21.55 12.84
C ALA A 365 14.81 -21.40 13.52
N GLY A 366 14.72 -21.64 14.84
CA GLY A 366 13.48 -21.47 15.63
C GLY A 366 12.82 -22.79 16.05
N ALA A 367 11.68 -22.79 16.74
CA ALA A 367 10.91 -24.03 16.82
C ALA A 367 10.14 -24.28 15.52
N SER A 368 9.66 -25.50 15.36
CA SER A 368 8.57 -25.78 14.43
C SER A 368 7.26 -25.98 15.22
N PRO A 369 6.09 -25.68 14.63
CA PRO A 369 4.81 -26.13 15.16
C PRO A 369 4.86 -27.62 15.51
N SER A 370 4.24 -28.00 16.63
CA SER A 370 4.02 -29.41 16.96
C SER A 370 3.14 -30.07 15.90
N VAL A 371 3.50 -31.27 15.44
CA VAL A 371 2.68 -32.03 14.48
C VAL A 371 1.36 -32.45 15.12
N ALA A 372 1.41 -32.80 16.41
CA ALA A 372 0.24 -33.24 17.16
C ALA A 372 -0.76 -32.10 17.42
N GLU A 373 -0.28 -30.89 17.66
CA GLU A 373 -1.14 -29.74 17.98
C GLU A 373 -1.62 -28.99 16.73
N PHE A 374 -0.82 -28.98 15.65
CA PHE A 374 -1.09 -28.22 14.43
C PHE A 374 -0.95 -29.08 13.15
N PRO A 375 -1.75 -30.16 13.02
CA PRO A 375 -1.69 -31.03 11.84
C PRO A 375 -2.05 -30.31 10.53
N GLU A 376 -2.94 -29.31 10.58
CA GLU A 376 -3.37 -28.51 9.42
C GLU A 376 -2.24 -27.67 8.82
N ILE A 377 -1.35 -27.14 9.66
CA ILE A 377 -0.16 -26.42 9.21
C ILE A 377 0.76 -27.37 8.46
N HIS A 378 0.99 -28.56 9.00
CA HIS A 378 1.86 -29.56 8.36
C HIS A 378 1.28 -30.11 7.06
N ALA A 379 -0.05 -30.28 6.99
CA ALA A 379 -0.72 -30.68 5.76
C ALA A 379 -0.55 -29.62 4.66
N SER A 380 -0.64 -28.34 5.01
CA SER A 380 -0.42 -27.23 4.08
C SER A 380 1.04 -27.12 3.64
N LEU A 381 1.98 -27.31 4.58
CA LEU A 381 3.42 -27.31 4.29
C LEU A 381 3.82 -28.47 3.38
N ALA A 382 3.16 -29.62 3.47
CA ALA A 382 3.43 -30.77 2.59
C ALA A 382 3.12 -30.49 1.11
N LEU A 383 2.46 -29.37 0.79
CA LEU A 383 2.26 -28.94 -0.59
C LEU A 383 3.49 -28.23 -1.17
N SER A 384 4.37 -27.69 -0.32
CA SER A 384 5.51 -26.86 -0.74
C SER A 384 6.84 -27.57 -0.47
N PRO A 385 7.87 -27.36 -1.31
CA PRO A 385 9.24 -27.69 -0.94
C PRO A 385 9.65 -27.02 0.38
N VAL A 386 10.13 -27.80 1.37
CA VAL A 386 10.54 -27.30 2.69
C VAL A 386 12.00 -27.64 3.01
N TRP A 387 12.78 -26.66 3.45
CA TRP A 387 14.15 -26.88 3.94
C TRP A 387 14.30 -26.48 5.41
N PHE A 388 14.74 -27.43 6.24
CA PHE A 388 15.05 -27.28 7.65
C PHE A 388 16.57 -27.12 7.88
N HIS A 389 16.94 -26.10 8.66
CA HIS A 389 18.31 -25.93 9.17
C HIS A 389 18.34 -26.11 10.70
N VAL A 390 19.04 -27.11 11.21
CA VAL A 390 18.96 -27.53 12.62
C VAL A 390 20.35 -27.58 13.25
N GLY A 391 20.49 -27.14 14.50
CA GLY A 391 21.73 -27.28 15.25
C GLY A 391 21.92 -28.70 15.78
N GLY A 392 23.18 -29.15 15.90
CA GLY A 392 23.53 -30.45 16.44
C GLY A 392 22.88 -30.70 17.80
N ASP A 393 22.93 -29.69 18.67
CA ASP A 393 22.41 -29.76 20.05
C ASP A 393 21.04 -29.09 20.26
N ASP A 394 20.24 -28.90 19.19
CA ASP A 394 18.88 -28.37 19.34
C ASP A 394 18.03 -29.29 20.24
N THR A 395 17.61 -28.79 21.42
CA THR A 395 16.80 -29.51 22.42
C THR A 395 15.46 -28.82 22.70
N GLY A 396 14.56 -29.52 23.41
CA GLY A 396 13.28 -28.98 23.87
C GLY A 396 12.36 -28.54 22.71
N PRO A 397 11.76 -27.34 22.74
CA PRO A 397 10.96 -26.78 21.64
C PRO A 397 11.60 -26.86 20.24
N ARG A 398 12.92 -26.90 20.15
CA ARG A 398 13.66 -26.94 18.89
C ARG A 398 13.78 -28.35 18.33
N ALA A 399 13.58 -29.38 19.16
CA ALA A 399 13.46 -30.76 18.70
C ALA A 399 12.22 -30.96 17.80
N LEU A 400 11.20 -30.09 17.93
CA LEU A 400 10.01 -30.08 17.06
C LEU A 400 10.38 -29.91 15.58
N ALA A 401 11.50 -29.25 15.25
CA ALA A 401 11.95 -29.17 13.86
C ALA A 401 12.28 -30.55 13.26
N ARG A 402 12.83 -31.47 14.07
CA ARG A 402 13.09 -32.86 13.64
C ARG A 402 11.80 -33.66 13.54
N GLU A 403 10.82 -33.38 14.41
CA GLU A 403 9.47 -33.97 14.34
C GLU A 403 8.73 -33.54 13.07
N SER A 404 8.64 -32.24 12.80
CA SER A 404 8.03 -31.69 11.58
C SER A 404 8.73 -32.22 10.32
N TYR A 405 10.08 -32.27 10.33
CA TYR A 405 10.84 -32.90 9.25
C TYR A 405 10.44 -34.37 9.06
N ALA A 406 10.41 -35.16 10.14
CA ALA A 406 10.07 -36.57 10.07
C ALA A 406 8.66 -36.81 9.52
N TYR A 407 7.70 -35.96 9.90
CA TYR A 407 6.35 -35.98 9.35
C TYR A 407 6.36 -35.71 7.84
N LEU A 408 6.93 -34.58 7.40
CA LEU A 408 6.95 -34.22 5.98
C LEU A 408 7.74 -35.23 5.14
N ARG A 409 8.86 -35.73 5.66
CA ARG A 409 9.62 -36.85 5.08
C ARG A 409 8.71 -38.06 4.88
N GLY A 410 7.96 -38.46 5.91
CA GLY A 410 7.04 -39.60 5.85
C GLY A 410 5.95 -39.43 4.79
N VAL A 411 5.34 -38.25 4.72
CA VAL A 411 4.31 -37.91 3.71
C VAL A 411 4.86 -38.09 2.30
N HIS A 412 6.03 -37.52 1.99
CA HIS A 412 6.59 -37.57 0.64
C HIS A 412 7.16 -38.94 0.27
N LEU A 413 7.72 -39.68 1.22
CA LEU A 413 8.12 -41.08 0.98
C LEU A 413 6.90 -41.97 0.69
N ALA A 414 5.77 -41.75 1.37
CA ALA A 414 4.53 -42.48 1.09
C ALA A 414 3.95 -42.17 -0.30
N GLN A 415 4.31 -41.02 -0.89
CA GLN A 415 3.96 -40.63 -2.26
C GLN A 415 4.93 -41.21 -3.31
N GLY A 416 5.89 -42.06 -2.91
CA GLY A 416 6.89 -42.64 -3.82
C GLY A 416 8.19 -41.85 -3.91
N GLY A 417 8.40 -40.87 -3.02
CA GLY A 417 9.66 -40.12 -2.95
C GLY A 417 10.86 -41.00 -2.60
N THR A 418 12.05 -40.53 -2.97
CA THR A 418 13.33 -41.18 -2.65
C THR A 418 14.17 -40.29 -1.75
N GLU A 419 14.83 -40.86 -0.75
CA GLU A 419 15.66 -40.10 0.18
C GLU A 419 17.15 -40.31 -0.11
N THR A 420 17.90 -39.22 -0.12
CA THR A 420 19.36 -39.21 -0.12
C THR A 420 19.86 -38.64 1.19
N ILE A 421 20.76 -39.35 1.85
CA ILE A 421 21.40 -38.93 3.11
C ILE A 421 22.90 -38.83 2.86
N GLY A 422 23.55 -37.82 3.42
CA GLY A 422 24.99 -37.67 3.33
C GLY A 422 25.56 -36.67 4.34
N VAL A 423 26.84 -36.39 4.18
CA VAL A 423 27.60 -35.43 4.98
C VAL A 423 28.23 -34.42 4.03
N ARG A 424 28.10 -33.12 4.30
CA ARG A 424 28.83 -32.06 3.62
C ARG A 424 30.02 -31.65 4.45
N THR A 425 31.15 -31.40 3.79
CA THR A 425 32.39 -30.97 4.41
C THR A 425 32.83 -29.60 3.87
N PRO A 426 33.73 -28.89 4.57
CA PRO A 426 34.26 -27.62 4.09
C PRO A 426 34.95 -27.79 2.73
N GLY A 427 34.52 -27.03 1.73
CA GLY A 427 34.96 -27.18 0.33
C GLY A 427 33.84 -27.65 -0.62
N ASP A 428 32.76 -28.23 -0.12
CA ASP A 428 31.57 -28.64 -0.91
C ASP A 428 30.60 -27.45 -1.16
N GLY A 429 31.15 -26.26 -1.44
CA GLY A 429 30.36 -25.03 -1.63
C GLY A 429 29.98 -24.29 -0.35
N LEU A 430 30.49 -24.66 0.83
CA LEU A 430 30.30 -23.85 2.04
C LEU A 430 31.32 -22.70 2.08
N THR A 431 30.96 -21.54 1.54
CA THR A 431 31.85 -20.37 1.48
C THR A 431 31.82 -19.59 2.79
N VAL A 432 33.01 -19.31 3.33
CA VAL A 432 33.18 -18.46 4.52
C VAL A 432 33.26 -17.01 4.05
N ALA A 433 32.16 -16.26 4.10
CA ALA A 433 32.22 -14.81 3.98
C ALA A 433 32.81 -14.21 5.27
N THR A 434 33.98 -13.60 5.16
CA THR A 434 34.67 -12.90 6.25
C THR A 434 34.01 -11.55 6.51
N GLY A 435 33.24 -11.44 7.60
CA GLY A 435 32.67 -10.18 8.06
C GLY A 435 32.15 -10.23 9.51
N TRP A 436 32.82 -9.45 10.39
CA TRP A 436 32.43 -8.89 11.69
C TRP A 436 31.58 -9.67 12.73
N ILE A 437 31.53 -11.01 12.69
CA ILE A 437 31.25 -11.79 13.92
C ILE A 437 32.31 -12.88 14.07
N ASP A 438 33.43 -12.48 14.67
CA ASP A 438 34.37 -13.38 15.36
C ASP A 438 33.68 -13.93 16.62
N TYR A 439 32.85 -14.95 16.45
CA TYR A 439 32.61 -15.94 17.51
C TYR A 439 32.43 -17.32 16.84
N TRP A 440 33.48 -18.13 16.93
CA TRP A 440 33.60 -19.54 16.53
C TRP A 440 34.03 -19.83 15.09
N ASN A 441 35.35 -19.95 14.95
CA ASN A 441 36.15 -20.64 13.92
C ASN A 441 35.50 -20.88 12.54
N PRO A 442 35.89 -20.13 11.49
CA PRO A 442 35.37 -20.29 10.12
C PRO A 442 35.73 -21.63 9.43
N ALA A 443 36.56 -22.48 10.03
CA ALA A 443 37.23 -23.54 9.28
C ALA A 443 36.45 -24.84 9.06
N VAL A 444 35.32 -25.13 9.74
CA VAL A 444 34.66 -26.43 9.54
C VAL A 444 33.14 -26.40 9.68
N LEU A 445 32.40 -26.10 8.60
CA LEU A 445 30.98 -26.45 8.52
C LEU A 445 30.86 -27.91 8.04
N VAL A 446 30.74 -28.85 8.98
CA VAL A 446 30.22 -30.20 8.66
C VAL A 446 28.72 -30.19 8.89
N SER A 447 27.95 -30.51 7.86
CA SER A 447 26.51 -30.73 8.02
C SER A 447 26.10 -32.11 7.55
N ASP A 448 25.39 -32.85 8.41
CA ASP A 448 24.59 -33.96 7.92
C ASP A 448 23.44 -33.39 7.09
N PHE A 449 23.14 -34.02 5.97
CA PHE A 449 21.96 -33.65 5.21
C PHE A 449 21.10 -34.86 4.89
N SER A 450 19.81 -34.57 4.75
CA SER A 450 18.88 -35.45 4.08
C SER A 450 18.05 -34.66 3.08
N SER A 451 17.72 -35.26 1.95
CA SER A 451 16.86 -34.69 0.92
C SER A 451 15.92 -35.77 0.40
N VAL A 452 14.63 -35.55 0.56
CA VAL A 452 13.59 -36.33 -0.12
C VAL A 452 13.28 -35.68 -1.46
N GLN A 453 13.26 -36.49 -2.50
CA GLN A 453 13.02 -36.11 -3.88
C GLN A 453 11.72 -36.78 -4.35
N LEU A 454 10.83 -36.04 -4.99
CA LEU A 454 9.64 -36.56 -5.66
C LEU A 454 9.68 -36.14 -7.12
N ASP A 455 9.62 -37.09 -8.04
CA ASP A 455 9.78 -36.87 -9.49
C ASP A 455 11.05 -36.07 -9.85
N GLY A 456 12.14 -36.28 -9.09
CA GLY A 456 13.41 -35.59 -9.27
C GLY A 456 13.48 -34.18 -8.66
N ASN A 457 12.43 -33.72 -7.98
CA ASN A 457 12.38 -32.39 -7.34
C ASN A 457 12.54 -32.49 -5.81
N PRO A 458 13.38 -31.65 -5.18
CA PRO A 458 13.62 -31.69 -3.75
C PRO A 458 12.41 -31.14 -2.99
N VAL A 459 11.63 -32.03 -2.37
CA VAL A 459 10.39 -31.67 -1.67
C VAL A 459 10.60 -31.45 -0.17
N VAL A 460 11.57 -32.13 0.45
CA VAL A 460 11.93 -31.90 1.85
C VAL A 460 13.44 -32.02 2.02
N ARG A 461 14.07 -31.04 2.65
CA ARG A 461 15.49 -31.02 2.96
C ARG A 461 15.74 -30.78 4.45
N LEU A 462 16.78 -31.42 4.98
CA LEU A 462 17.29 -31.20 6.31
C LEU A 462 18.79 -30.98 6.24
N SER A 463 19.28 -29.97 6.96
CA SER A 463 20.71 -29.74 7.22
C SER A 463 20.92 -29.65 8.72
N ILE A 464 21.76 -30.53 9.28
CA ILE A 464 22.11 -30.58 10.70
C ILE A 464 23.56 -30.14 10.87
N TYR A 465 23.80 -29.04 11.56
CA TYR A 465 25.14 -28.50 11.79
C TYR A 465 25.70 -29.01 13.12
N ARG A 466 26.58 -30.02 13.06
CA ARG A 466 26.99 -30.82 14.21
C ARG A 466 27.61 -30.02 15.36
N ASP A 467 28.48 -29.06 15.03
CA ASP A 467 29.28 -28.32 16.01
C ASP A 467 28.61 -27.01 16.48
N TYR A 468 27.35 -26.78 16.12
CA TYR A 468 26.63 -25.56 16.44
C TYR A 468 25.33 -25.87 17.21
N PRO A 469 25.19 -25.38 18.44
CA PRO A 469 24.03 -25.69 19.29
C PRO A 469 22.75 -24.95 18.86
N HIS A 470 22.88 -23.85 18.13
CA HIS A 470 21.79 -23.09 17.53
C HIS A 470 22.36 -22.25 16.40
N VAL A 471 21.87 -22.43 15.18
CA VAL A 471 22.67 -22.06 14.00
C VAL A 471 22.06 -20.90 13.26
N ASP A 472 22.82 -19.81 13.20
CA ASP A 472 22.62 -18.71 12.27
C ASP A 472 23.53 -18.86 11.05
N LEU A 473 23.44 -19.98 10.34
CA LEU A 473 24.35 -20.31 9.23
C LEU A 473 23.63 -20.76 7.97
N MET A 474 22.28 -20.66 7.92
CA MET A 474 21.55 -20.96 6.67
C MET A 474 22.06 -20.12 5.49
N HIS A 475 22.39 -18.85 5.74
CA HIS A 475 22.89 -17.91 4.74
C HIS A 475 24.29 -18.29 4.21
N ARG A 476 25.02 -19.14 4.95
CA ARG A 476 26.33 -19.68 4.52
C ARG A 476 26.23 -20.97 3.72
N ASN A 477 25.02 -21.51 3.57
CA ASN A 477 24.79 -22.63 2.69
C ASN A 477 24.67 -22.10 1.26
N ALA A 478 25.69 -22.31 0.42
CA ALA A 478 25.68 -21.74 -0.94
C ALA A 478 24.52 -22.26 -1.79
N ASP A 479 24.03 -23.48 -1.52
CA ASP A 479 22.89 -24.04 -2.23
C ASP A 479 21.56 -23.36 -1.88
N LEU A 480 21.49 -22.53 -0.82
CA LEU A 480 20.22 -21.98 -0.33
C LEU A 480 19.52 -21.17 -1.42
N PHE A 481 20.25 -20.23 -2.01
CA PHE A 481 19.69 -19.34 -3.01
C PHE A 481 19.36 -20.10 -4.29
N ASP A 482 20.32 -20.83 -4.86
CA ASP A 482 20.07 -21.70 -6.02
C ASP A 482 18.81 -22.58 -5.83
N TRP A 483 18.65 -23.17 -4.64
CA TRP A 483 17.47 -23.97 -4.33
C TRP A 483 16.17 -23.17 -4.28
N LEU A 484 16.14 -22.02 -3.57
CA LEU A 484 14.97 -21.16 -3.48
C LEU A 484 14.53 -20.65 -4.86
N PHE A 485 15.48 -20.28 -5.71
CA PHE A 485 15.23 -19.71 -7.04
C PHE A 485 14.86 -20.77 -8.08
N ALA A 486 15.26 -22.02 -7.88
CA ALA A 486 14.86 -23.15 -8.72
C ALA A 486 13.40 -23.60 -8.49
N GLN A 487 12.77 -23.22 -7.37
CA GLN A 487 11.39 -23.62 -7.09
C GLN A 487 10.37 -22.75 -7.83
N ALA A 488 9.32 -23.38 -8.34
CA ALA A 488 8.16 -22.69 -8.89
C ALA A 488 6.89 -23.54 -8.73
N ILE A 489 5.75 -22.89 -8.45
CA ILE A 489 4.45 -23.56 -8.47
C ILE A 489 3.86 -23.61 -9.90
N PRO A 490 2.99 -24.59 -10.21
CA PRO A 490 2.26 -24.64 -11.46
C PRO A 490 1.38 -23.39 -11.68
N PRO A 491 1.20 -22.93 -12.94
CA PRO A 491 0.35 -21.77 -13.23
C PRO A 491 -1.09 -21.86 -12.72
N ALA A 492 -1.64 -23.07 -12.63
CA ALA A 492 -3.01 -23.32 -12.18
C ALA A 492 -3.22 -23.03 -10.68
N GLU A 493 -2.14 -22.94 -9.91
CA GLU A 493 -2.17 -22.73 -8.46
C GLU A 493 -1.85 -21.29 -8.06
N ILE A 494 -1.54 -20.43 -9.03
CA ILE A 494 -1.30 -19.00 -8.78
C ILE A 494 -2.58 -18.36 -8.26
N PHE A 495 -2.48 -17.63 -7.14
CA PHE A 495 -3.58 -16.81 -6.66
C PHE A 495 -3.85 -15.64 -7.63
N ARG A 496 -5.14 -15.34 -7.82
CA ARG A 496 -5.58 -14.25 -8.70
C ARG A 496 -5.37 -12.89 -8.06
#